data_AF-A0A2H9PJI1-F1
#
_entry.id   AF-A0A2H9PJI1-F1
#
_cell.length_a   1.000
_cell.length_b   1.000
_cell.length_c   1.000
_cell.angle_alpha   90.00
_cell.angle_beta   90.00
_cell.angle_gamma   90.00
#
_symmetry.space_group_name_H-M   'P 1'
#
loop_
_entity.id
_entity.type
_entity.pdbx_description
1 polymer ?
#
loop_
_entity_poly.entity_id
_entity_poly.type
_entity_poly.pdbx_seq_one_letter_code
_entity_poly.pdbx_strand_id
1 'polypeptide(L)' 'METLEVKKSDFSRILSMAELLVHEVEHALSQDEIVRKRVKDIKSGRVKGKSEGDYYEYLKKRGIKAC' A
#
# COMPACT_ATOMS: atom_id res chain seq x y z
N MET A 1 -35.23 19.45 -15.70
CA MET A 1 -34.20 19.21 -14.67
C MET A 1 -34.42 17.79 -14.21
N GLU A 2 -33.54 16.87 -14.59
CA GLU A 2 -33.66 15.46 -14.23
C GLU A 2 -33.07 15.30 -12.82
N THR A 3 -33.89 14.85 -11.87
CA THR A 3 -33.46 14.66 -10.49
C THR A 3 -32.85 13.27 -10.37
N LEU A 4 -31.52 13.19 -10.29
CA LEU A 4 -30.82 11.93 -10.04
C LEU A 4 -30.99 11.53 -8.57
N GLU A 5 -31.75 10.47 -8.33
CA GLU A 5 -31.85 9.85 -7.01
C GLU A 5 -30.59 9.02 -6.74
N VAL A 6 -29.67 9.58 -5.95
CA VAL A 6 -28.47 8.88 -5.50
C VAL A 6 -28.75 8.21 -4.16
N LYS A 7 -28.56 6.89 -4.08
CA LYS A 7 -28.77 6.17 -2.82
C LYS A 7 -27.63 6.52 -1.85
N LYS A 8 -27.92 6.56 -0.54
CA LYS A 8 -26.90 6.80 0.49
C LYS A 8 -25.70 5.84 0.40
N SER A 9 -25.93 4.60 -0.01
CA SER A 9 -24.88 3.60 -0.23
C SER A 9 -23.89 3.99 -1.32
N ASP A 10 -24.35 4.72 -2.35
CA ASP A 10 -23.51 5.16 -3.45
C ASP A 10 -22.57 6.27 -2.99
N PHE A 11 -23.03 7.16 -2.11
CA PHE A 11 -22.20 8.17 -1.46
C PHE A 11 -21.11 7.54 -0.59
N SER A 12 -21.45 6.55 0.23
CA SER A 12 -20.45 5.83 1.03
C SER A 12 -19.40 5.16 0.14
N ARG A 13 -19.82 4.53 -0.96
CA ARG A 13 -18.89 3.91 -1.92
C ARG A 13 -17.97 4.92 -2.57
N ILE A 14 -18.49 6.09 -2.98
CA ILE A 14 -17.71 7.16 -3.60
C ILE A 14 -16.69 7.73 -2.62
N LEU A 15 -17.10 7.97 -1.37
CA LEU A 15 -16.21 8.48 -0.32
C LEU A 15 -15.08 7.50 -0.03
N SER A 16 -15.38 6.21 0.15
CA SER A 16 -14.33 5.20 0.37
C SER A 16 -13.38 5.07 -0.81
N MET A 17 -13.86 5.26 -2.05
CA MET A 17 -12.99 5.24 -3.24
C MET A 17 -12.06 6.46 -3.26
N ALA A 18 -12.58 7.63 -2.90
CA ALA A 18 -11.80 8.86 -2.84
C ALA A 18 -10.71 8.79 -1.76
N GLU A 19 -11.04 8.23 -0.59
CA GLU A 19 -10.07 7.99 0.50
C GLU A 19 -8.93 7.06 0.05
N LEU A 20 -9.27 5.97 -0.67
CA LEU A 20 -8.30 5.05 -1.24
C LEU A 20 -7.35 5.75 -2.23
N LEU A 21 -7.89 6.56 -3.13
CA LEU A 21 -7.10 7.30 -4.12
C LEU A 21 -6.20 8.34 -3.46
N VAL A 22 -6.71 9.08 -2.45
CA VAL A 22 -5.89 10.03 -1.68
C VAL A 22 -4.74 9.30 -1.00
N HIS A 23 -5.02 8.16 -0.35
CA HIS A 23 -3.99 7.38 0.33
C HIS A 23 -2.92 6.85 -0.64
N GLU A 24 -3.32 6.39 -1.83
CA GLU A 24 -2.39 5.93 -2.86
C GLU A 24 -1.51 7.06 -3.40
N VAL A 25 -2.09 8.26 -3.61
CA VAL A 25 -1.36 9.44 -4.07
C VAL A 25 -0.39 9.94 -3.00
N GLU A 26 -0.81 10.02 -1.73
CA GLU A 26 0.07 10.36 -0.62
C GLU A 26 1.25 9.37 -0.52
N HIS A 27 0.97 8.08 -0.64
CA HIS A 27 2.01 7.05 -0.62
C HIS A 27 2.97 7.17 -1.82
N ALA A 28 2.47 7.56 -3.00
CA ALA A 28 3.29 7.80 -4.19
C ALA A 28 4.17 9.06 -4.05
N LEU A 29 3.62 10.15 -3.53
CA LEU A 29 4.34 11.41 -3.35
C LEU A 29 5.43 11.33 -2.28
N SER A 30 5.22 10.50 -1.25
CA SER A 30 6.19 10.31 -0.16
C SER A 30 7.17 9.15 -0.37
N GLN A 31 7.21 8.52 -1.56
CA GLN A 31 8.10 7.38 -1.81
C GLN A 31 9.57 7.70 -1.52
N ASP A 32 10.04 8.87 -1.90
CA ASP A 32 11.43 9.28 -1.68
C ASP A 32 11.79 9.37 -0.19
N GLU A 33 10.90 9.93 0.63
CA GLU A 33 11.09 10.00 2.08
C GLU A 33 10.98 8.62 2.73
N ILE A 34 10.04 7.79 2.28
CA ILE A 34 9.87 6.41 2.75
C ILE A 34 11.12 5.59 2.45
N VAL A 35 11.69 5.71 1.25
CA VAL A 35 12.92 5.03 0.84
C VAL A 35 14.10 5.53 1.66
N ARG A 36 14.28 6.85 1.81
CA ARG A 36 15.36 7.43 2.64
C ARG A 36 15.27 6.95 4.09
N LYS A 37 14.06 6.92 4.66
CA LYS A 37 13.82 6.42 6.02
C LYS A 37 14.17 4.94 6.13
N ARG A 38 13.73 4.10 5.19
CA ARG A 38 14.09 2.66 5.15
C ARG A 38 15.58 2.43 5.04
N VAL A 39 16.27 3.17 4.18
CA VAL A 39 17.74 3.09 4.05
C VAL A 39 18.42 3.48 5.37
N LYS A 40 17.93 4.52 6.05
CA LYS A 40 18.44 4.94 7.36
C LYS A 40 18.18 3.89 8.45
N ASP A 41 17.02 3.27 8.44
CA ASP A 41 16.66 2.21 9.39
C ASP A 41 17.49 0.93 9.18
N ILE A 42 17.83 0.59 7.93
CA ILE A 42 18.78 -0.48 7.60
C ILE A 42 20.18 -0.14 8.09
N LYS A 43 20.70 1.06 7.76
CA LYS A 43 22.04 1.50 8.16
C LYS A 43 22.22 1.60 9.68
N SER A 44 21.16 1.97 10.39
CA SER A 44 21.16 2.05 11.86
C SER A 44 20.86 0.72 12.56
N GLY A 45 20.67 -0.37 11.83
CA GLY A 45 20.41 -1.70 12.39
C GLY A 45 19.03 -1.86 13.04
N ARG A 46 18.13 -0.88 12.88
CA ARG A 46 16.76 -0.91 13.42
C ARG A 46 15.86 -1.88 12.66
N VAL A 47 16.18 -2.11 11.38
CA VAL A 47 15.53 -3.11 10.54
C VAL A 47 16.58 -4.12 10.13
N LYS A 48 16.48 -5.33 10.67
CA LYS A 48 17.21 -6.48 10.14
C LYS A 48 16.49 -6.90 8.86
N GLY A 49 17.23 -7.09 7.77
CA GLY A 49 16.66 -7.65 6.55
C GLY A 49 15.90 -8.93 6.86
N LYS A 50 14.79 -9.14 6.15
CA LYS A 50 14.05 -10.40 6.24
C LYS A 50 14.96 -11.55 5.78
N SER A 51 14.79 -12.71 6.39
CA SER A 51 15.57 -13.90 6.03
C SER A 51 15.19 -14.39 4.63
N GLU A 52 16.02 -15.25 4.04
CA GLU A 52 15.67 -15.93 2.79
C GLU A 52 14.37 -16.76 2.94
N GLY A 53 14.15 -17.34 4.12
CA GLY A 53 12.89 -18.04 4.44
C GLY A 53 11.65 -17.14 4.36
N ASP A 54 11.74 -15.90 4.86
CA ASP A 54 10.67 -14.91 4.74
C ASP A 54 10.38 -14.54 3.27
N TYR A 55 11.40 -14.55 2.43
CA TYR A 55 11.25 -14.32 0.99
C TYR A 55 10.51 -15.48 0.32
N TYR A 56 10.85 -16.73 0.63
CA TYR A 56 10.14 -17.90 0.14
C TYR A 56 8.67 -17.94 0.59
N GLU A 57 8.38 -17.61 1.85
CA GLU A 57 7.00 -17.50 2.33
C GLU A 57 6.20 -16.42 1.58
N TYR A 58 6.83 -15.27 1.33
CA TYR A 58 6.22 -14.19 0.56
C TYR A 58 5.90 -14.63 -0.88
N LEU A 59 6.82 -15.31 -1.56
CA LEU A 59 6.60 -15.85 -2.90
C LEU A 59 5.49 -16.91 -2.92
N LYS A 60 5.48 -17.81 -1.95
CA LYS A 60 4.45 -18.85 -1.81
C LYS A 60 3.05 -18.26 -1.61
N LYS A 61 2.90 -17.22 -0.78
CA LYS A 61 1.62 -16.50 -0.60
C LYS A 61 1.10 -15.88 -1.89
N ARG A 62 1.98 -15.58 -2.84
CA ARG A 62 1.65 -15.02 -4.15
C ARG A 62 1.55 -16.06 -5.27
N GLY A 63 1.65 -17.36 -4.93
CA GLY A 63 1.60 -18.44 -5.91
C GLY A 63 2.82 -18.52 -6.82
N ILE A 64 3.91 -17.83 -6.48
CA ILE A 64 5.15 -17.84 -7.25
C ILE A 64 6.01 -19.00 -6.75
N LYS A 65 6.37 -19.91 -7.66
CA LYS A 65 7.39 -20.94 -7.37
C LYS A 65 8.76 -20.27 -7.34
N ALA A 66 9.38 -20.29 -6.17
CA ALA A 66 10.78 -19.98 -6.03
C ALA A 66 11.59 -21.24 -6.39
N CYS A 67 12.65 -21.07 -7.18
CA CYS A 67 13.53 -22.16 -7.64
C CYS A 67 14.61 -22.49 -6.60
#